data_AF-X1I4K2-F1
#
_entry.id   AF-X1I4K2-F1
#
_cell.length_a   1.000
_cell.length_b   1.000
_cell.length_c   1.000
_cell.angle_alpha   90.00
_cell.angle_beta   90.00
_cell.angle_gamma   90.00
#
_symmetry.space_group_name_H-M   'P 1'
#
loop_
_entity.id
_entity.type
_entity.pdbx_description
1 polymer ?
#
loop_
_entity_poly.entity_id
_entity_poly.type
_entity_poly.pdbx_seq_one_letter_code
_entity_poly.pdbx_strand_id
1 'polypeptide(L)'
;MPLKTPEQYLESIKRPVNLYIFGEKVKEFWNHPIIRPSINTVMKIYELAQMDEYEDLMTATSHLTGETINRFTHIHQSVDDLIKKVKMQRLLGQQTACCFQRCVGFDTANALYSVTYEMDKKNGTDYHSRFKKYWTEVQSQDLMVGGAMTDTKGDRSKRPKDQPDPDAYLHIVEEKDDGIIVRGAKIHQTGYLNSHRALLCP
;
A
#
# COMPACT_ATOMS: atom_id res chain seq x y z
N MET A 1 -0.15 -20.38 -7.33
CA MET A 1 -0.39 -19.13 -8.09
C MET A 1 -0.36 -17.96 -7.11
N PRO A 2 0.34 -16.87 -7.43
CA PRO A 2 0.49 -15.69 -6.57
C PRO A 2 -0.75 -14.78 -6.62
N LEU A 3 -1.94 -15.32 -6.93
CA LEU A 3 -3.20 -14.57 -6.95
C LEU A 3 -4.10 -15.12 -5.84
N LYS A 4 -4.37 -14.29 -4.84
CA LYS A 4 -5.28 -14.65 -3.75
C LYS A 4 -6.73 -14.61 -4.22
N THR A 5 -7.54 -15.53 -3.69
CA THR A 5 -9.00 -15.36 -3.71
C THR A 5 -9.43 -14.30 -2.68
N PRO A 6 -10.65 -13.76 -2.77
CA PRO A 6 -11.20 -12.86 -1.75
C PRO A 6 -11.11 -13.42 -0.32
N GLU A 7 -11.39 -14.70 -0.14
CA GLU A 7 -11.37 -15.40 1.16
C GLU A 7 -9.95 -15.54 1.69
N GLN A 8 -9.00 -15.86 0.81
CA GLN A 8 -7.58 -15.92 1.16
C GLN A 8 -7.04 -14.55 1.60
N TYR A 9 -7.45 -13.47 0.92
CA TYR A 9 -7.15 -12.11 1.35
C TYR A 9 -7.75 -11.82 2.72
N LEU A 10 -9.05 -12.07 2.91
CA LEU A 10 -9.74 -11.82 4.17
C LEU A 10 -9.08 -12.57 5.33
N GLU A 11 -8.69 -13.83 5.13
CA GLU A 11 -7.97 -14.60 6.14
C GLU A 11 -6.59 -13.99 6.45
N SER A 12 -5.85 -13.61 5.41
CA SER A 12 -4.47 -13.12 5.56
C SER A 12 -4.33 -11.76 6.26
N ILE A 13 -5.40 -10.97 6.33
CA ILE A 13 -5.38 -9.68 7.04
C ILE A 13 -5.74 -9.82 8.53
N LYS A 14 -6.29 -10.95 8.97
CA LYS A 14 -6.68 -11.15 10.38
C LYS A 14 -5.44 -11.15 11.26
N ARG A 15 -5.39 -10.19 12.18
CA ARG A 15 -4.26 -10.00 13.09
C ARG A 15 -4.67 -9.13 14.29
N PRO A 16 -3.99 -9.23 15.43
CA PRO A 16 -4.17 -8.27 16.51
C PRO A 16 -3.75 -6.87 16.03
N VAL A 17 -4.58 -5.87 16.35
CA VAL A 17 -4.31 -4.46 16.05
C VAL A 17 -4.60 -3.62 17.29
N ASN A 18 -3.88 -2.50 17.43
CA ASN A 18 -4.23 -1.47 18.40
C ASN A 18 -5.21 -0.50 17.76
N LEU A 19 -6.47 -0.95 17.65
CA LEU A 19 -7.56 -0.21 17.05
C LEU A 19 -8.56 0.24 18.11
N TYR A 20 -8.92 1.53 18.07
CA TYR A 20 -9.88 2.14 18.98
C TYR A 20 -10.97 2.84 18.17
N ILE A 21 -12.23 2.57 18.48
CA ILE A 21 -13.40 3.22 17.86
C ILE A 21 -14.36 3.59 18.99
N PHE A 22 -14.82 4.85 19.02
CA PHE A 22 -15.71 5.38 20.07
C PHE A 22 -15.20 5.12 21.50
N GLY A 23 -13.87 5.18 21.71
CA GLY A 23 -13.25 4.95 23.02
C GLY A 23 -12.97 3.49 23.36
N GLU A 24 -13.47 2.54 22.57
CA GLU A 24 -13.37 1.10 22.85
C GLU A 24 -12.33 0.40 21.98
N LYS A 25 -11.63 -0.58 22.57
CA LYS A 25 -10.64 -1.39 21.84
C LYS A 25 -11.35 -2.45 20.98
N VAL A 26 -11.16 -2.39 19.67
CA VAL A 26 -11.72 -3.36 18.72
C VAL A 26 -10.74 -4.51 18.52
N LYS A 27 -11.15 -5.73 18.88
CA LYS A 27 -10.33 -6.94 18.74
C LYS A 27 -10.43 -7.58 17.35
N GLU A 28 -11.65 -7.79 16.86
CA GLU A 28 -11.92 -8.45 15.59
C GLU A 28 -12.38 -7.45 14.53
N PHE A 29 -11.43 -6.68 14.01
CA PHE A 29 -11.75 -5.60 13.08
C PHE A 29 -12.39 -6.10 11.77
N TRP A 30 -12.08 -7.33 11.36
CA TRP A 30 -12.57 -7.94 10.11
C TRP A 30 -14.07 -8.30 10.13
N ASN A 31 -14.67 -8.37 11.32
CA ASN A 31 -16.09 -8.62 11.54
C ASN A 31 -16.84 -7.36 11.99
N HIS A 32 -16.14 -6.26 12.27
CA HIS A 32 -16.77 -5.05 12.79
C HIS A 32 -17.66 -4.39 11.73
N PRO A 33 -18.94 -4.07 12.02
CA PRO A 33 -19.92 -3.64 11.01
C PRO A 33 -19.55 -2.34 10.29
N ILE A 34 -18.86 -1.41 10.97
CA ILE A 34 -18.36 -0.17 10.36
C ILE A 34 -17.20 -0.43 9.39
N ILE A 35 -16.38 -1.45 9.66
CA ILE A 35 -15.14 -1.70 8.91
C ILE A 35 -15.39 -2.66 7.76
N ARG A 36 -16.27 -3.65 7.94
CA ARG A 36 -16.52 -4.72 6.98
C ARG A 36 -16.79 -4.23 5.56
N PRO A 37 -17.59 -3.17 5.31
CA PRO A 37 -17.79 -2.67 3.95
C PRO A 37 -16.48 -2.28 3.26
N SER A 38 -15.54 -1.68 3.98
CA SER A 38 -14.23 -1.31 3.43
C SER A 38 -13.37 -2.52 3.07
N ILE A 39 -13.53 -3.64 3.77
CA ILE A 39 -12.84 -4.90 3.45
C ILE A 39 -13.45 -5.52 2.20
N ASN A 40 -14.78 -5.48 2.08
CA ASN A 40 -15.50 -6.01 0.91
C ASN A 40 -15.10 -5.29 -0.40
N THR A 41 -14.84 -3.97 -0.36
CA THR A 41 -14.36 -3.26 -1.57
C THR A 41 -12.97 -3.70 -1.99
N VAL A 42 -12.09 -4.09 -1.06
CA VAL A 42 -10.79 -4.68 -1.38
C VAL A 42 -10.93 -6.11 -1.87
N MET A 43 -11.80 -6.92 -1.25
CA MET A 43 -12.11 -8.27 -1.70
C MET A 43 -12.53 -8.30 -3.17
N LYS A 44 -13.27 -7.29 -3.64
CA LYS A 44 -13.65 -7.16 -5.06
C LYS A 44 -12.43 -7.09 -6.00
N ILE A 45 -11.30 -6.50 -5.58
CA ILE A 45 -10.06 -6.52 -6.39
C ILE A 45 -9.56 -7.94 -6.60
N TYR A 46 -9.51 -8.72 -5.52
CA TYR A 46 -9.07 -10.10 -5.58
C TYR A 46 -10.04 -10.97 -6.37
N GLU A 47 -11.35 -10.72 -6.24
CA GLU A 47 -12.40 -11.41 -7.01
C GLU A 47 -12.26 -11.18 -8.52
N LEU A 48 -12.17 -9.92 -8.96
CA LEU A 48 -12.06 -9.59 -10.38
C LEU A 48 -10.76 -10.14 -11.00
N ALA A 49 -9.70 -10.30 -10.21
CA ALA A 49 -8.45 -10.91 -10.68
C ALA A 49 -8.53 -12.45 -10.88
N GLN A 50 -9.62 -13.09 -10.43
CA GLN A 50 -9.89 -14.51 -10.67
C GLN A 50 -10.83 -14.74 -11.86
N MET A 51 -11.32 -13.68 -12.50
CA MET A 51 -12.28 -13.78 -13.60
C MET A 51 -11.56 -13.71 -14.94
N ASP A 52 -11.70 -14.75 -15.77
CA ASP A 52 -11.11 -14.81 -17.12
C ASP A 52 -11.48 -13.59 -17.99
N GLU A 53 -12.71 -13.08 -17.85
CA GLU A 53 -13.18 -11.87 -18.54
C GLU A 53 -12.31 -10.63 -18.25
N TYR A 54 -11.71 -10.56 -17.05
CA TYR A 54 -10.93 -9.42 -16.61
C TYR A 54 -9.43 -9.71 -16.47
N GLU A 55 -8.96 -10.89 -16.88
CA GLU A 55 -7.57 -11.33 -16.68
C GLU A 55 -6.56 -10.31 -17.21
N ASP A 56 -6.69 -9.88 -18.47
CA ASP A 56 -5.77 -8.90 -19.09
C ASP A 56 -5.72 -7.57 -18.32
N LEU A 57 -6.86 -7.16 -17.75
CA LEU A 57 -6.99 -5.88 -17.07
C LEU A 57 -6.55 -5.95 -15.60
N MET A 58 -6.84 -7.07 -14.91
CA MET A 58 -6.61 -7.23 -13.48
C MET A 58 -5.28 -7.90 -13.14
N THR A 59 -4.61 -8.49 -14.13
CA THR A 59 -3.29 -9.14 -13.95
C THR A 59 -2.25 -8.55 -14.91
N ALA A 60 -0.97 -8.84 -14.64
CA ALA A 60 0.16 -8.53 -15.51
C ALA A 60 1.29 -9.54 -15.29
N THR A 61 2.18 -9.71 -16.27
CA THR A 61 3.43 -10.46 -16.06
C THR A 61 4.47 -9.54 -15.42
N SER A 62 4.98 -9.93 -14.25
CA SER A 62 6.00 -9.16 -13.55
C SER A 62 7.34 -9.22 -14.28
N HIS A 63 7.97 -8.06 -14.52
CA HIS A 63 9.35 -8.01 -15.02
C HIS A 63 10.38 -8.36 -13.94
N LEU A 64 9.98 -8.41 -12.66
CA LEU A 64 10.87 -8.76 -11.55
C LEU A 64 10.94 -10.27 -11.33
N THR A 65 9.82 -11.00 -11.56
CA THR A 65 9.72 -12.42 -11.23
C THR A 65 9.37 -13.31 -12.42
N GLY A 66 8.83 -12.75 -13.51
CA GLY A 66 8.30 -13.52 -14.64
C GLY A 66 6.92 -14.16 -14.38
N GLU A 67 6.37 -14.02 -13.17
CA GLU A 67 5.08 -14.60 -12.80
C GLU A 67 3.91 -13.68 -13.16
N THR A 68 2.72 -14.26 -13.39
CA THR A 68 1.47 -13.51 -13.46
C THR A 68 1.08 -13.02 -12.07
N ILE A 69 0.94 -11.70 -11.90
CA ILE A 69 0.66 -11.02 -10.63
C ILE A 69 -0.59 -10.16 -10.76
N ASN A 70 -1.15 -9.75 -9.61
CA ASN A 70 -2.22 -8.75 -9.60
C ASN A 70 -1.69 -7.41 -10.14
N ARG A 71 -2.40 -6.74 -11.04
CA ARG A 71 -1.93 -5.50 -11.67
C ARG A 71 -1.67 -4.37 -10.66
N PHE A 72 -2.32 -4.38 -9.48
CA PHE A 72 -2.02 -3.44 -8.40
C PHE A 72 -0.62 -3.59 -7.79
N THR A 73 0.09 -4.69 -8.05
CA THR A 73 1.48 -4.89 -7.60
C THR A 73 2.48 -4.77 -8.75
N HIS A 74 2.02 -4.40 -9.95
CA HIS A 74 2.88 -4.24 -11.12
C HIS A 74 3.76 -2.98 -11.03
N ILE A 75 4.90 -2.99 -11.71
CA ILE A 75 5.68 -1.77 -11.99
C ILE A 75 5.55 -1.50 -13.48
N HIS A 76 5.01 -0.35 -13.86
CA HIS A 76 4.67 -0.02 -15.24
C HIS A 76 5.90 -0.14 -16.16
N GLN A 77 5.76 -0.89 -17.26
CA GLN A 77 6.82 -1.07 -18.26
C GLN A 77 6.52 -0.33 -19.57
N SER A 78 5.31 0.25 -19.71
CA SER A 78 4.87 0.90 -20.93
C SER A 78 3.75 1.92 -20.71
N VAL A 79 3.45 2.72 -21.73
CA VAL A 79 2.27 3.59 -21.76
C VAL A 79 0.97 2.78 -21.70
N ASP A 80 0.95 1.58 -22.28
CA ASP A 80 -0.23 0.69 -22.21
C ASP A 80 -0.53 0.28 -20.76
N ASP A 81 0.49 0.01 -19.94
CA ASP A 81 0.29 -0.28 -18.51
C ASP A 81 -0.36 0.89 -17.76
N LEU A 82 0.00 2.13 -18.10
CA LEU A 82 -0.60 3.33 -17.52
C LEU A 82 -2.07 3.47 -17.94
N ILE A 83 -2.39 3.17 -19.20
CA ILE A 83 -3.78 3.16 -19.71
C ILE A 83 -4.59 2.05 -19.01
N LYS A 84 -4.02 0.85 -18.88
CA LYS A 84 -4.66 -0.29 -18.20
C LYS A 84 -4.91 0.01 -16.72
N LYS A 85 -4.01 0.71 -16.03
CA LYS A 85 -4.27 1.22 -14.67
C LYS A 85 -5.57 2.03 -14.60
N VAL A 86 -5.75 3.02 -15.49
CA VAL A 86 -6.94 3.89 -15.48
C VAL A 86 -8.20 3.07 -15.79
N LYS A 87 -8.14 2.18 -16.78
CA LYS A 87 -9.27 1.30 -17.15
C LYS A 87 -9.65 0.36 -15.99
N MET A 88 -8.66 -0.26 -15.34
CA MET A 88 -8.84 -1.12 -14.16
C MET A 88 -9.50 -0.36 -13.00
N GLN A 89 -9.03 0.85 -12.73
CA GLN A 89 -9.60 1.70 -11.69
C GLN A 89 -11.04 2.12 -12.01
N ARG A 90 -11.37 2.39 -13.28
CA ARG A 90 -12.74 2.68 -13.72
C ARG A 90 -13.66 1.48 -13.52
N LEU A 91 -13.22 0.27 -13.90
CA LEU A 91 -13.95 -0.96 -13.66
C LEU A 91 -14.28 -1.13 -12.18
N LEU A 92 -13.28 -1.02 -11.30
CA LEU A 92 -13.49 -1.13 -9.85
C LEU A 92 -14.42 -0.05 -9.31
N GLY A 93 -14.34 1.18 -9.84
CA GLY A 93 -15.30 2.24 -9.53
C GLY A 93 -16.75 1.83 -9.85
N GLN A 94 -16.97 1.21 -11.01
CA GLN A 94 -18.30 0.70 -11.41
C GLN A 94 -18.76 -0.46 -10.52
N GLN A 95 -17.86 -1.34 -10.12
CA GLN A 95 -18.17 -2.55 -9.33
C GLN A 95 -18.39 -2.27 -7.84
N THR A 96 -17.89 -1.13 -7.32
CA THR A 96 -17.91 -0.84 -5.88
C THR A 96 -18.60 0.46 -5.49
N ALA A 97 -18.70 1.43 -6.41
CA ALA A 97 -19.15 2.80 -6.13
C ALA A 97 -18.48 3.44 -4.89
N CYS A 98 -17.26 3.00 -4.56
CA CYS A 98 -16.55 3.36 -3.34
C CYS A 98 -15.03 3.31 -3.56
N CYS A 99 -14.25 3.72 -2.55
CA CYS A 99 -12.79 3.56 -2.57
C CYS A 99 -12.40 2.10 -2.30
N PHE A 100 -11.67 1.52 -3.25
CA PHE A 100 -11.10 0.16 -3.19
C PHE A 100 -9.66 0.13 -2.67
N GLN A 101 -9.11 1.27 -2.27
CA GLN A 101 -7.92 1.45 -1.40
C GLN A 101 -6.56 1.03 -1.97
N ARG A 102 -6.44 -0.09 -2.70
CA ARG A 102 -5.14 -0.69 -3.08
C ARG A 102 -4.31 0.16 -4.06
N CYS A 103 -4.90 1.20 -4.66
CA CYS A 103 -4.23 2.12 -5.57
C CYS A 103 -3.06 2.88 -4.94
N VAL A 104 -3.11 3.23 -3.65
CA VAL A 104 -2.02 4.02 -3.04
C VAL A 104 -0.71 3.23 -2.92
N GLY A 105 -0.78 1.92 -2.62
CA GLY A 105 0.41 1.07 -2.62
C GLY A 105 1.01 0.91 -4.01
N PHE A 106 0.16 0.73 -5.02
CA PHE A 106 0.54 0.63 -6.43
C PHE A 106 1.29 1.89 -6.91
N ASP A 107 0.73 3.07 -6.60
CA ASP A 107 1.28 4.35 -7.02
C ASP A 107 2.58 4.67 -6.27
N THR A 108 2.61 4.40 -4.96
CA THR A 108 3.81 4.59 -4.13
C THR A 108 4.94 3.69 -4.62
N ALA A 109 4.66 2.43 -4.98
CA ALA A 109 5.68 1.51 -5.46
C ALA A 109 6.29 1.93 -6.79
N ASN A 110 5.47 2.40 -7.74
CA ASN A 110 5.98 2.90 -9.02
C ASN A 110 6.84 4.16 -8.83
N ALA A 111 6.47 5.05 -7.91
CA ALA A 111 7.29 6.21 -7.55
C ALA A 111 8.59 5.80 -6.84
N LEU A 112 8.53 4.91 -5.84
CA LEU A 112 9.72 4.45 -5.11
C LEU A 112 10.68 3.67 -6.01
N TYR A 113 10.18 2.93 -6.99
CA TYR A 113 11.04 2.20 -7.93
C TYR A 113 12.01 3.14 -8.65
N SER A 114 11.55 4.30 -9.13
CA SER A 114 12.41 5.29 -9.78
C SER A 114 13.23 6.12 -8.79
N VAL A 115 12.60 6.59 -7.70
CA VAL A 115 13.28 7.45 -6.72
C VAL A 115 14.45 6.73 -6.05
N THR A 116 14.26 5.49 -5.62
CA THR A 116 15.34 4.71 -4.99
C THR A 116 16.50 4.45 -5.94
N TYR A 117 16.23 4.25 -7.24
CA TYR A 117 17.26 4.10 -8.26
C TYR A 117 18.12 5.37 -8.39
N GLU A 118 17.50 6.54 -8.47
CA GLU A 118 18.22 7.81 -8.55
C GLU A 118 18.98 8.14 -7.26
N MET A 119 18.41 7.80 -6.10
CA MET A 119 19.08 7.95 -4.80
C MET A 119 20.35 7.10 -4.72
N ASP A 120 20.29 5.84 -5.12
CA ASP A 120 21.46 4.95 -5.13
C ASP A 120 22.54 5.47 -6.07
N LYS A 121 22.16 5.93 -7.27
CA LYS A 121 23.08 6.52 -8.25
C LYS A 121 23.81 7.75 -7.70
N LYS A 122 23.13 8.58 -6.91
CA LYS A 122 23.69 9.82 -6.36
C LYS A 122 24.48 9.59 -5.07
N ASN A 123 23.99 8.74 -4.18
CA ASN A 123 24.48 8.64 -2.80
C ASN A 123 25.27 7.36 -2.52
N GLY A 124 25.38 6.42 -3.49
CA GLY A 124 26.06 5.14 -3.28
C GLY A 124 25.36 4.22 -2.29
N THR A 125 24.06 4.41 -2.09
CA THR A 125 23.21 3.59 -1.22
C THR A 125 22.73 2.33 -1.95
N ASP A 126 21.98 1.48 -1.24
CA ASP A 126 21.44 0.22 -1.72
C ASP A 126 19.90 0.15 -1.65
N TYR A 127 19.21 1.28 -1.56
CA TYR A 127 17.77 1.38 -1.35
C TYR A 127 16.97 0.72 -2.48
N HIS A 128 17.42 0.83 -3.73
CA HIS A 128 16.72 0.25 -4.86
C HIS A 128 16.77 -1.28 -4.82
N SER A 129 17.89 -1.85 -4.38
CA SER A 129 18.01 -3.29 -4.19
C SER A 129 17.07 -3.81 -3.10
N ARG A 130 17.00 -3.10 -1.97
CA ARG A 130 16.09 -3.39 -0.85
C ARG A 130 14.63 -3.28 -1.27
N PHE A 131 14.29 -2.23 -2.01
CA PHE A 131 12.94 -2.02 -2.54
C PHE A 131 12.54 -3.14 -3.51
N LYS A 132 13.39 -3.52 -4.47
CA LYS A 132 13.10 -4.64 -5.38
C LYS A 132 12.85 -5.94 -4.62
N LYS A 133 13.70 -6.26 -3.63
CA LYS A 133 13.52 -7.46 -2.80
C LYS A 133 12.17 -7.44 -2.06
N TYR A 134 11.84 -6.31 -1.44
CA TYR A 134 10.55 -6.13 -0.77
C TYR A 134 9.37 -6.24 -1.74
N TRP A 135 9.45 -5.61 -2.91
CA TRP A 135 8.35 -5.59 -3.86
C TRP A 135 8.15 -6.94 -4.55
N THR A 136 9.22 -7.72 -4.76
CA THR A 136 9.13 -9.13 -5.17
C THR A 136 8.34 -9.95 -4.13
N GLU A 137 8.57 -9.73 -2.83
CA GLU A 137 7.76 -10.39 -1.78
C GLU A 137 6.28 -10.00 -1.87
N VAL A 138 5.99 -8.71 -2.06
CA VAL A 138 4.62 -8.19 -2.24
C VAL A 138 3.93 -8.82 -3.44
N GLN A 139 4.65 -8.97 -4.56
CA GLN A 139 4.14 -9.60 -5.78
C GLN A 139 3.87 -11.10 -5.57
N SER A 140 4.86 -11.86 -5.11
CA SER A 140 4.73 -13.31 -4.93
C SER A 140 3.70 -13.71 -3.88
N GLN A 141 3.46 -12.86 -2.88
CA GLN A 141 2.45 -13.07 -1.86
C GLN A 141 1.16 -12.26 -2.09
N ASP A 142 0.94 -11.61 -3.22
CA ASP A 142 -0.27 -10.81 -3.51
C ASP A 142 -0.71 -9.85 -2.38
N LEU A 143 0.25 -9.19 -1.74
CA LEU A 143 -0.05 -8.38 -0.56
C LEU A 143 -0.72 -7.06 -0.98
N MET A 144 -1.74 -6.67 -0.22
CA MET A 144 -2.19 -5.27 -0.15
C MET A 144 -1.20 -4.46 0.68
N VAL A 145 -0.66 -3.38 0.08
CA VAL A 145 0.24 -2.43 0.72
C VAL A 145 -0.43 -1.05 0.75
N GLY A 146 -0.47 -0.42 1.92
CA GLY A 146 -0.91 0.96 2.07
C GLY A 146 0.20 1.96 1.75
N GLY A 147 -0.13 3.14 1.23
CA GLY A 147 0.79 4.27 1.14
C GLY A 147 0.43 5.30 2.21
N ALA A 148 1.40 5.72 3.02
CA ALA A 148 1.18 6.65 4.12
C ALA A 148 2.13 7.85 4.06
N MET A 149 1.60 8.96 3.52
CA MET A 149 2.35 10.17 3.23
C MET A 149 1.97 11.34 4.15
N THR A 150 0.67 11.62 4.32
CA THR A 150 0.23 12.83 5.03
C THR A 150 0.42 12.76 6.55
N ASP A 151 1.30 13.58 7.10
CA ASP A 151 1.46 13.80 8.54
C ASP A 151 0.34 14.66 9.15
N THR A 152 0.33 14.80 10.48
CA THR A 152 -0.60 15.70 11.20
C THR A 152 -0.34 17.18 10.91
N LYS A 153 0.90 17.53 10.56
CA LYS A 153 1.40 18.82 10.06
C LYS A 153 1.39 20.01 11.02
N GLY A 154 0.77 19.92 12.19
CA GLY A 154 0.77 21.00 13.19
C GLY A 154 0.38 22.38 12.63
N ASP A 155 1.19 23.40 12.85
CA ASP A 155 0.99 24.73 12.25
C ASP A 155 1.38 24.70 10.77
N ARG A 156 0.41 24.89 9.87
CA ARG A 156 0.62 24.81 8.41
C ARG A 156 1.53 25.92 7.87
N SER A 157 1.79 26.98 8.64
CA SER A 157 2.71 28.05 8.27
C SER A 157 4.18 27.72 8.52
N LYS A 158 4.46 26.63 9.25
CA LYS A 158 5.81 26.25 9.70
C LYS A 158 6.33 25.01 8.99
N ARG A 159 7.65 24.95 8.78
CA ARG A 159 8.32 23.74 8.28
C ARG A 159 8.38 22.68 9.39
N PRO A 160 8.59 21.38 9.07
CA PRO A 160 8.66 20.32 10.07
C PRO A 160 9.60 20.63 11.25
N LYS A 161 10.82 21.11 10.97
CA LYS A 161 11.82 21.46 11.99
C LYS A 161 11.44 22.65 12.89
N ASP A 162 10.45 23.45 12.47
CA ASP A 162 10.03 24.67 13.16
C ASP A 162 8.72 24.44 13.94
N GLN A 163 8.18 23.21 13.93
CA GLN A 163 6.99 22.85 14.69
C GLN A 163 7.30 22.85 16.20
N PRO A 164 6.39 23.33 17.06
CA PRO A 164 6.56 23.26 18.51
C PRO A 164 6.55 21.81 19.03
N ASP A 165 5.84 20.92 18.34
CA ASP A 165 5.85 19.48 18.57
C ASP A 165 6.60 18.80 17.40
N PRO A 166 7.77 18.18 17.62
CA PRO A 166 8.51 17.50 16.57
C PRO A 166 7.76 16.30 15.99
N ASP A 167 6.84 15.68 16.76
CA ASP A 167 6.04 14.52 16.32
C ASP A 167 4.91 14.90 15.33
N ALA A 168 4.74 16.20 15.04
CA ALA A 168 3.81 16.69 14.03
C ALA A 168 4.15 16.20 12.60
N TYR A 169 5.37 15.73 12.40
CA TYR A 169 5.85 15.02 11.21
C TYR A 169 6.55 13.74 11.64
N LEU A 170 6.36 12.65 10.91
CA LEU A 170 7.12 11.43 11.14
C LEU A 170 8.61 11.70 10.96
N HIS A 171 9.42 11.38 11.97
CA HIS A 171 10.88 11.55 11.91
C HIS A 171 11.61 10.39 12.59
N ILE A 172 12.91 10.30 12.31
CA ILE A 172 13.81 9.36 12.98
C ILE A 172 14.14 9.93 14.37
N VAL A 173 14.01 9.11 15.41
CA VAL A 173 14.39 9.45 16.79
C VAL A 173 15.69 8.76 17.22
N GLU A 174 16.03 7.64 16.58
CA GLU A 174 17.25 6.88 16.87
C GLU A 174 17.68 6.08 15.63
N GLU A 175 18.98 6.08 15.35
CA GLU A 175 19.61 5.22 14.34
C GLU A 175 20.48 4.17 15.05
N LYS A 176 20.37 2.91 14.62
CA LYS A 176 21.08 1.75 15.16
C LYS A 176 21.74 0.98 14.02
N ASP A 177 22.69 0.14 14.35
CA ASP A 177 23.36 -0.72 13.37
C ASP A 177 22.39 -1.67 12.65
N ASP A 178 21.28 -2.05 13.29
CA ASP A 178 20.26 -2.97 12.77
C ASP A 178 18.99 -2.27 12.25
N GLY A 179 18.91 -0.93 12.30
CA GLY A 179 17.76 -0.20 11.76
C GLY A 179 17.55 1.19 12.35
N ILE A 180 16.31 1.69 12.21
CA ILE A 180 15.91 3.02 12.67
C ILE A 180 14.67 2.93 13.55
N ILE A 181 14.57 3.82 14.53
CA ILE A 181 13.35 4.05 15.29
C ILE A 181 12.73 5.35 14.80
N VAL A 182 11.46 5.31 14.45
CA VAL A 182 10.68 6.47 13.98
C VAL A 182 9.54 6.80 14.93
N ARG A 183 9.18 8.08 15.00
CA ARG A 183 8.09 8.59 15.83
C ARG A 183 7.31 9.67 15.09
N GLY A 184 6.00 9.73 15.33
CA GLY A 184 5.06 10.66 14.70
C GLY A 184 3.75 9.97 14.31
N ALA A 185 2.94 10.62 13.47
CA ALA A 185 1.66 10.07 13.02
C ALA A 185 1.32 10.43 11.58
N LYS A 186 0.71 9.49 10.87
CA LYS A 186 0.11 9.68 9.54
C LYS A 186 -1.40 9.69 9.66
N ILE A 187 -2.07 10.67 9.04
CA ILE A 187 -3.52 10.87 9.14
C ILE A 187 -4.22 10.63 7.80
N HIS A 188 -5.52 10.37 7.86
CA HIS A 188 -6.36 10.10 6.68
C HIS A 188 -5.89 8.88 5.86
N GLN A 189 -5.41 7.85 6.54
CA GLN A 189 -4.79 6.66 5.94
C GLN A 189 -5.84 5.64 5.49
N THR A 190 -6.40 5.86 4.31
CA THR A 190 -7.44 5.01 3.71
C THR A 190 -6.95 3.57 3.51
N GLY A 191 -7.66 2.60 4.09
CA GLY A 191 -7.34 1.17 3.94
C GLY A 191 -6.10 0.69 4.69
N TYR A 192 -5.51 1.50 5.58
CA TYR A 192 -4.33 1.10 6.36
C TYR A 192 -4.56 -0.18 7.17
N LEU A 193 -5.71 -0.25 7.83
CA LEU A 193 -6.13 -1.42 8.61
C LEU A 193 -6.27 -2.68 7.73
N ASN A 194 -6.76 -2.49 6.51
CA ASN A 194 -7.01 -3.56 5.53
C ASN A 194 -5.73 -4.01 4.81
N SER A 195 -4.62 -3.28 4.98
CA SER A 195 -3.34 -3.58 4.35
C SER A 195 -2.50 -4.56 5.18
N HIS A 196 -1.66 -5.36 4.53
CA HIS A 196 -0.70 -6.26 5.19
C HIS A 196 0.56 -5.52 5.65
N ARG A 197 0.93 -4.47 4.90
CA ARG A 197 2.12 -3.64 5.10
C ARG A 197 1.79 -2.20 4.71
N ALA A 198 2.67 -1.26 5.07
CA ALA A 198 2.56 0.12 4.65
C ALA A 198 3.93 0.68 4.23
N LEU A 199 3.93 1.54 3.22
CA LEU A 199 5.06 2.36 2.81
C LEU A 199 4.90 3.75 3.41
N LEU A 200 5.80 4.13 4.31
CA LEU A 200 5.82 5.46 4.91
C LEU A 200 6.62 6.39 4.00
N CYS A 201 6.03 7.51 3.59
CA CYS A 201 6.65 8.53 2.76
C CYS A 201 6.61 9.90 3.46
N PRO A 202 7.60 10.78 3.24
CA PRO A 202 7.53 12.18 3.69
C PRO A 202 6.52 12.99 2.88
#